data_AF-A0A916HRI3-F1
#
_entry.id   AF-A0A916HRI3-F1
#
_cell.length_a   1.000
_cell.length_b   1.000
_cell.length_c   1.000
_cell.angle_alpha   90.00
_cell.angle_beta   90.00
_cell.angle_gamma   90.00
#
_symmetry.space_group_name_H-M   'P 1'
#
loop_
_entity.id
_entity.type
_entity.pdbx_description
1 polymer ?
#
loop_
_entity_poly.entity_id
_entity_poly.type
_entity_poly.pdbx_seq_one_letter_code
_entity_poly.pdbx_strand_id
1 'polypeptide(L)'
;MRNFQTLDTSKQTADSLEFFTQAADDDEPRLAIRREGIYITISASYGPLELALRPRYEEFIRTLTKLAVVEGLLTTRQVGTGQAQLSLGLTASHDLLLRLTIVADATGHISLNLKLTPSARETLYSWLEVSPNGKG
;
A
#
# COMPACT_ATOMS: atom_id res chain seq x y z
N MET A 1 1.99 -18.76 6.36
CA MET A 1 0.71 -18.07 6.07
C MET A 1 0.94 -16.57 6.23
N ARG A 2 0.53 -15.72 5.28
CA ARG A 2 0.73 -14.26 5.39
C ARG A 2 -0.46 -13.67 6.15
N ASN A 3 -0.19 -12.93 7.22
CA ASN A 3 -1.22 -12.19 7.96
C ASN A 3 -1.21 -10.73 7.48
N PHE A 4 -2.38 -10.18 7.13
CA PHE A 4 -2.55 -8.82 6.65
C PHE A 4 -3.34 -8.01 7.68
N GLN A 5 -2.79 -6.88 8.10
CA GLN A 5 -3.51 -5.96 8.99
C GLN A 5 -4.51 -5.13 8.18
N THR A 6 -5.76 -5.08 8.64
CA THR A 6 -6.82 -4.36 7.92
C THR A 6 -6.81 -2.90 8.35
N LEU A 7 -6.70 -1.98 7.40
CA LEU A 7 -6.86 -0.55 7.61
C LEU A 7 -8.19 -0.12 6.98
N ASP A 8 -9.08 0.44 7.79
CA ASP A 8 -10.46 0.77 7.43
C ASP A 8 -10.78 2.26 7.53
N THR A 9 -9.92 3.01 8.21
CA THR A 9 -10.08 4.43 8.47
C THR A 9 -9.00 5.22 7.73
N SER A 10 -9.33 6.43 7.29
CA SER A 10 -8.40 7.30 6.57
C SER A 10 -8.50 8.76 7.02
N LYS A 11 -7.38 9.47 6.94
CA LYS A 11 -7.27 10.91 7.18
C LYS A 11 -6.49 11.54 6.03
N GLN A 12 -7.07 12.56 5.40
CA GLN A 12 -6.51 13.21 4.22
C GLN A 12 -6.12 14.66 4.52
N THR A 13 -5.02 15.11 3.92
CA THR A 13 -4.65 16.51 3.75
C THR A 13 -4.46 16.83 2.26
N ALA A 14 -4.04 18.05 1.91
CA ALA A 14 -3.75 18.40 0.53
C ALA A 14 -2.67 17.50 -0.09
N ASP A 15 -1.60 17.22 0.66
CA ASP A 15 -0.41 16.55 0.15
C ASP A 15 -0.20 15.13 0.67
N SER A 16 -1.00 14.70 1.66
CA SER A 16 -0.85 13.40 2.31
C SER A 16 -2.17 12.68 2.56
N LEU A 17 -2.07 11.36 2.66
CA LEU A 17 -3.15 10.45 3.00
C LEU A 17 -2.63 9.41 4.00
N GLU A 18 -3.31 9.28 5.13
CA GLU A 18 -2.97 8.30 6.17
C GLU A 18 -4.12 7.29 6.32
N PHE A 19 -3.79 6.01 6.48
CA PHE A 19 -4.71 4.93 6.80
C PHE A 19 -4.33 4.26 8.11
N PHE A 20 -5.34 3.89 8.89
CA PHE A 20 -5.17 3.29 10.22
C PHE A 20 -6.41 2.46 10.58
N THR A 21 -6.33 1.72 11.69
CA THR A 21 -7.46 0.98 12.28
C THR A 21 -8.37 1.94 13.04
N GLN A 22 -9.69 1.72 13.07
CA GLN A 22 -10.62 2.60 13.81
C GLN A 22 -10.27 2.76 15.31
N ALA A 23 -9.60 1.76 15.90
CA ALA A 23 -9.16 1.76 17.30
C ALA A 23 -7.68 2.18 17.48
N ALA A 24 -7.10 2.89 16.50
CA ALA A 24 -5.66 3.11 16.45
C ALA A 24 -5.09 3.89 17.66
N ASP A 25 -4.18 3.24 18.38
CA ASP A 25 -3.17 3.85 19.25
C ASP A 25 -1.83 4.00 18.48
N ASP A 26 -0.74 4.35 19.16
CA ASP A 26 0.61 4.46 18.58
C ASP A 26 1.20 3.10 18.18
N ASP A 27 0.75 2.00 18.80
CA ASP A 27 1.22 0.64 18.52
C ASP A 27 0.50 -0.04 17.34
N GLU A 28 -0.57 0.59 16.83
CA GLU A 28 -1.41 0.03 15.78
C GLU A 28 -0.82 0.28 14.37
N PRO A 29 -1.15 -0.55 13.37
CA PRO A 29 -0.58 -0.44 12.05
C PRO A 29 -1.09 0.81 11.32
N ARG A 30 -0.17 1.55 10.70
CA ARG A 30 -0.47 2.76 9.93
C ARG A 30 0.17 2.71 8.54
N LEU A 31 -0.46 3.40 7.60
CA LEU A 31 0.06 3.63 6.25
C LEU A 31 -0.05 5.11 5.93
N ALA A 32 1.07 5.82 5.89
CA ALA A 32 1.14 7.20 5.44
C ALA A 32 1.63 7.26 3.99
N ILE A 33 0.97 8.08 3.18
CA ILE A 33 1.29 8.30 1.78
C ILE A 33 1.40 9.80 1.54
N ARG A 34 2.43 10.24 0.83
CA ARG A 34 2.66 11.66 0.53
C ARG A 34 3.14 11.85 -0.90
N ARG A 35 2.61 12.87 -1.60
CA ARG A 35 3.12 13.30 -2.91
C ARG A 35 4.37 14.18 -2.74
N GLU A 36 5.40 13.92 -3.53
CA GLU A 36 6.68 14.66 -3.49
C GLU A 36 7.23 14.87 -4.91
N GLY A 37 6.69 15.86 -5.63
CA GLY A 37 7.06 16.12 -7.02
C GLY A 37 6.78 14.90 -7.91
N ILE A 38 7.83 14.33 -8.51
CA ILE A 38 7.71 13.13 -9.36
C ILE A 38 7.70 11.81 -8.57
N TYR A 39 7.78 11.87 -7.24
CA TYR A 39 7.80 10.72 -6.34
C TYR A 39 6.55 10.66 -5.48
N ILE A 40 6.30 9.48 -4.93
CA ILE A 40 5.35 9.27 -3.84
C ILE A 40 6.10 8.59 -2.69
N THR A 41 5.97 9.12 -1.48
CA THR A 41 6.50 8.50 -0.27
C THR A 41 5.40 7.64 0.32
N ILE A 42 5.72 6.39 0.64
CA ILE A 42 4.82 5.41 1.25
C ILE A 42 5.53 4.87 2.47
N SER A 43 4.99 5.14 3.65
CA SER A 43 5.49 4.65 4.92
C SER A 43 4.45 3.76 5.57
N ALA A 44 4.84 2.54 5.91
CA ALA A 44 4.05 1.64 6.73
C ALA A 44 4.74 1.49 8.09
N SER A 45 3.98 1.65 9.17
CA SER A 45 4.48 1.45 10.53
C SER A 45 3.63 0.44 11.29
N TYR A 46 4.25 -0.24 12.25
CA TYR A 46 3.59 -1.10 13.22
C TYR A 46 4.42 -1.17 14.50
N GLY A 47 3.90 -0.59 15.59
CA GLY A 47 4.68 -0.34 16.80
C GLY A 47 5.96 0.46 16.49
N PRO A 48 7.14 0.03 16.97
CA PRO A 48 8.39 0.75 16.78
C PRO A 48 9.01 0.60 15.38
N LEU A 49 8.43 -0.23 14.51
CA LEU A 49 8.99 -0.52 13.18
C LEU A 49 8.31 0.33 12.12
N GLU A 50 9.12 0.96 11.27
CA GLU A 50 8.67 1.67 10.07
C GLU A 50 9.45 1.17 8.84
N LEU A 51 8.72 0.89 7.76
CA LEU A 51 9.29 0.70 6.43
C LEU A 51 8.78 1.80 5.50
N ALA A 52 9.70 2.58 4.94
CA ALA A 52 9.38 3.64 4.00
C ALA A 52 9.99 3.37 2.62
N LEU A 53 9.21 3.64 1.57
CA LEU A 53 9.60 3.56 0.18
C LEU A 53 9.27 4.87 -0.52
N ARG A 54 10.08 5.23 -1.51
CA ARG A 54 9.88 6.44 -2.31
C ARG A 54 9.87 6.13 -3.82
N PRO A 55 8.90 5.34 -4.31
CA PRO A 55 8.83 5.02 -5.74
C PRO A 55 8.48 6.23 -6.59
N ARG A 56 8.73 6.12 -7.90
CA ARG A 56 8.25 7.12 -8.87
C ARG A 56 6.72 7.11 -8.91
N TYR A 57 6.13 8.30 -8.87
CA TYR A 57 4.68 8.48 -8.85
C TYR A 57 4.02 7.77 -10.04
N GLU A 58 4.50 8.01 -11.25
CA GLU A 58 3.96 7.41 -12.48
C GLU A 58 4.00 5.88 -12.48
N GLU A 59 5.05 5.28 -11.92
CA GLU A 59 5.17 3.82 -11.84
C GLU A 59 4.15 3.24 -10.85
N PHE A 60 3.97 3.91 -9.71
CA PHE A 60 2.98 3.52 -8.72
C PHE A 60 1.56 3.61 -9.28
N ILE A 61 1.20 4.74 -9.90
CA ILE A 61 -0.09 4.94 -10.58
C ILE A 61 -0.33 3.89 -11.65
N ARG A 62 0.63 3.71 -12.57
CA ARG A 62 0.55 2.70 -13.65
C ARG A 62 0.37 1.29 -13.11
N THR A 63 0.88 1.01 -11.91
CA THR A 63 0.73 -0.31 -11.30
C THR A 63 -0.66 -0.50 -10.72
N LEU A 64 -1.19 0.51 -10.01
CA LEU A 64 -2.56 0.49 -9.48
C LEU A 64 -3.63 0.34 -10.57
N THR A 65 -3.45 1.01 -11.72
CA THR A 65 -4.40 0.93 -12.85
C THR A 65 -4.42 -0.44 -13.54
N LYS A 66 -3.37 -1.24 -13.37
CA LYS A 66 -3.21 -2.57 -13.99
C LYS A 66 -3.47 -3.73 -13.04
N LEU A 67 -3.94 -3.45 -11.82
CA LEU A 67 -4.32 -4.50 -10.88
C LEU A 67 -5.56 -5.22 -11.40
N ALA A 68 -5.45 -6.54 -11.52
CA ALA A 68 -6.56 -7.43 -11.79
C ALA A 68 -6.96 -8.14 -10.50
N VAL A 69 -8.25 -8.39 -10.35
CA VAL A 69 -8.80 -9.19 -9.26
C VAL A 69 -8.23 -10.61 -9.33
N VAL A 70 -7.77 -11.12 -8.19
CA VAL A 70 -7.32 -12.51 -8.03
C VAL A 70 -7.92 -13.14 -6.78
N GLU A 71 -8.03 -14.46 -6.79
CA GLU A 71 -8.44 -15.22 -5.62
C GLU A 71 -7.33 -15.29 -4.56
N GLY A 72 -7.73 -15.21 -3.28
CA GLY A 72 -6.83 -15.32 -2.14
C GLY A 72 -6.02 -14.05 -1.82
N LEU A 73 -5.04 -14.22 -0.92
CA LEU A 73 -4.18 -13.13 -0.43
C LEU A 73 -2.88 -13.03 -1.24
N LEU A 74 -3.04 -12.75 -2.54
CA LEU A 74 -1.93 -12.70 -3.49
C LEU A 74 -1.64 -11.26 -3.94
N THR A 75 -0.36 -10.90 -3.93
CA THR A 75 0.15 -9.68 -4.54
C THR A 75 0.71 -10.02 -5.92
N THR A 76 0.19 -9.41 -6.97
CA THR A 76 0.41 -9.78 -8.38
C THR A 76 1.24 -8.77 -9.17
N ARG A 77 1.51 -7.61 -8.56
CA ARG A 77 2.35 -6.56 -9.11
C ARG A 77 3.34 -6.06 -8.07
N GLN A 78 4.41 -5.44 -8.53
CA GLN A 78 5.46 -4.90 -7.70
C GLN A 78 5.92 -3.55 -8.25
N VAL A 79 6.24 -2.64 -7.33
CA VAL A 79 6.91 -1.36 -7.59
C VAL A 79 8.21 -1.33 -6.79
N GLY A 80 9.30 -0.87 -7.39
CA GLY A 80 10.62 -0.81 -6.74
C GLY A 80 11.61 -1.85 -7.26
N THR A 81 12.55 -2.29 -6.43
CA THR A 81 13.68 -3.15 -6.82
C THR A 81 13.59 -4.54 -6.19
N GLY A 82 14.48 -5.47 -6.53
CA GLY A 82 14.56 -6.76 -5.84
C GLY A 82 14.90 -6.65 -4.35
N GLN A 83 15.48 -5.53 -3.89
CA GLN A 83 15.93 -5.34 -2.51
C GLN A 83 14.96 -4.53 -1.64
N ALA A 84 14.19 -3.64 -2.26
CA ALA A 84 13.21 -2.80 -1.58
C ALA A 84 12.02 -2.58 -2.50
N GLN A 85 10.84 -3.07 -2.08
CA GLN A 85 9.69 -3.14 -2.96
C GLN A 85 8.34 -3.05 -2.26
N LEU A 86 7.36 -2.57 -3.02
CA LEU A 86 5.95 -2.60 -2.67
C LEU A 86 5.24 -3.61 -3.57
N SER A 87 4.78 -4.73 -3.02
CA SER A 87 3.90 -5.65 -3.73
C SER A 87 2.46 -5.22 -3.55
N LEU A 88 1.70 -5.28 -4.63
CA LEU A 88 0.30 -4.86 -4.71
C LEU A 88 -0.56 -6.03 -5.19
N GLY A 89 -1.75 -6.17 -4.62
CA GLY A 89 -2.74 -7.17 -5.01
C GLY A 89 -4.17 -6.65 -4.84
N LEU A 90 -5.10 -7.19 -5.62
CA LEU A 90 -6.52 -6.85 -5.52
C LEU A 90 -7.31 -8.15 -5.31
N THR A 91 -8.03 -8.24 -4.20
CA THR A 91 -8.81 -9.44 -3.86
C THR A 91 -10.15 -9.47 -4.60
N ALA A 92 -10.81 -10.62 -4.62
CA ALA A 92 -12.20 -10.76 -5.09
C ALA A 92 -13.19 -9.86 -4.33
N SER A 93 -12.90 -9.54 -3.07
CA SER A 93 -13.67 -8.59 -2.26
C SER A 93 -13.32 -7.12 -2.54
N HIS A 94 -12.47 -6.85 -3.53
CA HIS A 94 -11.95 -5.51 -3.85
C HIS A 94 -11.13 -4.84 -2.74
N ASP A 95 -10.56 -5.64 -1.82
CA ASP A 95 -9.55 -5.14 -0.88
C ASP A 95 -8.22 -4.92 -1.62
N LEU A 96 -7.53 -3.82 -1.31
CA LEU A 96 -6.17 -3.58 -1.80
C LEU A 96 -5.17 -4.18 -0.82
N LEU A 97 -4.38 -5.13 -1.28
CA LEU A 97 -3.25 -5.68 -0.53
C LEU A 97 -2.00 -4.86 -0.84
N LEU A 98 -1.33 -4.37 0.20
CA LEU A 98 -0.04 -3.71 0.13
C LEU A 98 0.96 -4.48 0.97
N ARG A 99 2.12 -4.78 0.40
CA ARG A 99 3.22 -5.42 1.11
C ARG A 99 4.50 -4.66 0.86
N LEU A 100 4.97 -3.94 1.86
CA LEU A 100 6.29 -3.33 1.83
C LEU A 100 7.29 -4.39 2.27
N THR A 101 8.37 -4.55 1.51
CA THR A 101 9.43 -5.52 1.82
C THR A 101 10.80 -4.90 1.62
N ILE A 102 11.64 -5.06 2.64
CA ILE A 102 13.09 -4.89 2.53
C ILE A 102 13.72 -6.28 2.64
N VAL A 103 14.49 -6.65 1.62
CA VAL A 103 15.25 -7.90 1.62
C VAL A 103 16.51 -7.68 2.46
N ALA A 104 16.76 -8.60 3.37
CA ALA A 104 17.95 -8.64 4.22
C ALA A 104 18.99 -9.59 3.62
N ASP A 105 20.13 -9.71 4.28
CA ASP A 105 21.12 -10.74 3.95
C ASP A 105 20.58 -12.16 4.19
N ALA A 106 21.34 -13.15 3.70
CA ALA A 106 21.09 -14.57 3.94
C ALA A 106 19.65 -15.06 3.66
N THR A 107 18.98 -14.52 2.62
CA THR A 107 17.59 -14.84 2.20
C THR A 107 16.48 -14.34 3.13
N GLY A 108 16.82 -13.57 4.17
CA GLY A 108 15.86 -12.95 5.07
C GLY A 108 15.11 -11.78 4.42
N HIS A 109 13.96 -11.41 4.97
CA HIS A 109 13.27 -10.19 4.60
C HIS A 109 12.38 -9.69 5.75
N ILE A 110 12.25 -8.37 5.84
CA ILE A 110 11.29 -7.69 6.72
C ILE A 110 10.10 -7.28 5.86
N SER A 111 8.88 -7.50 6.34
CA SER A 111 7.68 -7.08 5.61
C SER A 111 6.58 -6.59 6.52
N LEU A 112 5.88 -5.56 6.05
CA LEU A 112 4.61 -5.11 6.60
C LEU A 112 3.52 -5.42 5.57
N ASN A 113 2.54 -6.24 5.95
CA ASN A 113 1.43 -6.65 5.10
C ASN A 113 0.17 -5.93 5.56
N LEU A 114 -0.37 -5.07 4.70
CA LEU A 114 -1.51 -4.21 4.98
C LEU A 114 -2.62 -4.47 3.95
N LYS A 115 -3.86 -4.37 4.40
CA LYS A 115 -5.05 -4.53 3.57
C LYS A 115 -5.93 -3.31 3.75
N LEU A 116 -6.15 -2.55 2.68
CA LEU A 116 -7.18 -1.51 2.68
C LEU A 116 -8.52 -2.13 2.32
N THR A 117 -9.54 -1.81 3.11
CA THR A 117 -10.94 -2.14 2.78
C THR A 117 -11.34 -1.48 1.45
N PRO A 118 -12.46 -1.89 0.82
CA PRO A 118 -12.90 -1.28 -0.43
C PRO A 118 -13.12 0.22 -0.33
N SER A 119 -13.64 0.70 0.81
CA SER A 119 -13.84 2.14 1.08
C SER A 119 -12.51 2.88 1.23
N ALA A 120 -11.55 2.35 2.00
CA ALA A 120 -10.22 2.95 2.13
C ALA A 120 -9.47 2.96 0.78
N ARG A 121 -9.61 1.89 -0.02
CA ARG A 121 -9.08 1.84 -1.39
C ARG A 121 -9.70 2.91 -2.27
N GLU A 122 -11.00 3.14 -2.19
CA GLU A 122 -11.67 4.19 -2.96
C GLU A 122 -11.13 5.58 -2.59
N THR A 123 -10.92 5.86 -1.30
CA THR A 123 -10.25 7.10 -0.86
C THR A 123 -8.86 7.24 -1.50
N LEU A 124 -8.05 6.17 -1.49
CA LEU A 124 -6.72 6.18 -2.13
C LEU A 124 -6.81 6.49 -3.63
N TYR A 125 -7.70 5.79 -4.34
CA TYR A 125 -7.84 5.93 -5.79
C TYR A 125 -8.35 7.33 -6.16
N SER A 126 -9.31 7.87 -5.40
CA SER A 126 -9.82 9.22 -5.56
C SER A 126 -8.72 10.27 -5.35
N TRP A 127 -7.98 10.19 -4.24
CA TRP A 127 -6.88 11.10 -3.95
C TRP A 127 -5.78 11.05 -5.01
N LEU A 128 -5.50 9.86 -5.55
CA LEU A 128 -4.51 9.66 -6.61
C LEU A 128 -5.02 9.95 -8.03
N GLU A 129 -6.31 10.25 -8.19
CA GLU A 129 -6.98 10.41 -9.49
C GLU A 129 -6.84 9.16 -10.40
N VAL A 130 -6.90 7.97 -9.79
CA VAL A 130 -6.77 6.68 -10.47
C VAL A 130 -8.15 6.13 -10.80
N SER A 131 -8.41 5.85 -12.08
CA SER A 131 -9.63 5.14 -12.48
C SER A 131 -9.60 3.68 -12.02
N PRO A 132 -10.63 3.20 -11.28
CA PRO A 132 -10.70 1.81 -10.79
C PRO A 132 -10.74 0.75 -11.90
N ASN A 133 -11.19 1.16 -13.09
CA ASN A 133 -11.28 0.32 -14.28
C ASN A 133 -10.36 0.92 -15.34
N GLY A 134 -9.30 0.22 -15.71
CA GLY A 134 -8.43 0.62 -16.81
C GLY A 134 -9.22 0.76 -18.11
N LYS A 135 -9.68 1.96 -18.40
CA LYS A 135 -10.02 2.48 -19.73
C LYS A 135 -9.57 3.94 -19.78
N GLY A 136 -8.27 4.11 -19.96
CA GLY A 136 -7.74 5.24 -20.72
C GLY A 136 -7.81 4.92 -22.20
#